data_AF-A0A372RDA7-F1
#
_entry.id   AF-A0A372RDA7-F1
#
_cell.length_a   1.000
_cell.length_b   1.000
_cell.length_c   1.000
_cell.angle_alpha   90.00
_cell.angle_beta   90.00
_cell.angle_gamma   90.00
#
_symmetry.space_group_name_H-M   'P 1'
#
loop_
_entity.id
_entity.type
_entity.pdbx_description
1 polymer ?
#
loop_
_entity_poly.entity_id
_entity_poly.type
_entity_poly.pdbx_seq_one_letter_code
_entity_poly.pdbx_strand_id
1 'polypeptide(L)' 'MAPSKKSSLNIQPPRKSKNVYDSVIIGAQIFAIFSSWIEKKDAYYNENNIPYNFNLLYRASRDGNTPAAFHAKCDN' A
#
# COMPACT_ATOMS: atom_id res chain seq x y z
N MET A 1 1.11 54.59 2.55
CA MET A 1 1.30 53.21 3.02
C MET A 1 0.36 52.31 2.23
N ALA A 2 0.88 51.45 1.35
CA ALA A 2 0.07 50.48 0.60
C ALA A 2 -0.12 49.20 1.42
N PRO A 3 -1.31 48.56 1.39
CA PRO A 3 -1.57 47.38 2.22
C PRO A 3 -0.92 46.15 1.59
N SER A 4 -0.18 45.37 2.37
CA SER A 4 0.42 44.11 1.92
C SER A 4 -0.67 43.06 1.68
N LYS A 5 -0.86 42.63 0.42
CA LYS A 5 -1.72 41.49 0.09
C LYS A 5 -1.14 40.23 0.73
N LYS A 6 -1.87 39.63 1.69
CA LYS A 6 -1.58 38.29 2.18
C LYS A 6 -1.84 37.31 1.04
N SER A 7 -0.79 36.80 0.41
CA SER A 7 -0.91 35.67 -0.51
C SER A 7 -1.35 34.45 0.29
N SER A 8 -2.55 33.92 0.01
CA SER A 8 -2.97 32.62 0.49
C SER A 8 -1.99 31.59 -0.06
N LEU A 9 -1.03 31.18 0.77
CA LEU A 9 -0.15 30.05 0.45
C LEU A 9 -1.07 28.83 0.28
N ASN A 10 -1.24 28.38 -0.96
CA ASN A 10 -1.98 27.18 -1.29
C ASN A 10 -1.11 26.00 -0.85
N ILE A 11 -1.14 25.71 0.46
CA ILE A 11 -0.41 24.59 1.05
C ILE A 11 -1.08 23.33 0.52
N GLN A 12 -0.43 22.71 -0.45
CA GLN A 12 -0.85 21.40 -0.94
C GLN A 12 -0.72 20.39 0.20
N PRO A 13 -1.68 19.45 0.33
CA PRO A 13 -1.59 18.41 1.34
C PRO A 13 -0.29 17.62 1.16
N PRO A 14 0.29 17.09 2.25
CA PRO A 14 1.49 16.26 2.17
C PRO A 14 1.30 15.21 1.08
N ARG A 15 2.25 15.15 0.14
CA ARG A 15 2.28 14.08 -0.85
C ARG A 15 2.34 12.77 -0.06
N LYS A 16 1.26 11.97 -0.13
CA LYS A 16 1.29 10.62 0.42
C LYS A 16 2.49 9.94 -0.21
N SER A 17 3.39 9.41 0.62
CA SER A 17 4.54 8.67 0.12
C SER A 17 4.03 7.59 -0.83
N LYS A 18 4.79 7.32 -1.89
CA LYS A 18 4.56 6.18 -2.78
C LYS A 18 4.16 4.97 -1.92
N ASN A 19 3.06 4.29 -2.27
CA ASN A 19 2.60 3.13 -1.51
C ASN A 19 3.81 2.23 -1.27
N VAL A 20 4.08 1.92 0.01
CA VAL A 20 5.22 1.08 0.41
C VAL A 20 5.12 -0.30 -0.23
N TYR A 21 3.88 -0.71 -0.53
CA TYR A 21 3.55 -1.93 -1.23
C TYR A 21 3.12 -1.61 -2.66
N ASP A 22 3.49 -2.45 -3.63
CA ASP A 22 3.05 -2.34 -5.03
C ASP A 22 1.53 -2.59 -5.24
N SER A 23 0.78 -2.70 -4.14
CA SER A 23 -0.67 -2.82 -4.13
C SER A 23 -1.36 -1.48 -4.34
N VAL A 24 -2.42 -1.52 -5.16
CA VAL A 24 -3.36 -0.41 -5.35
C VAL A 24 -4.75 -0.74 -4.79
N ILE A 25 -4.94 -1.97 -4.29
CA ILE A 25 -6.23 -2.49 -3.82
C ILE A 25 -6.30 -2.42 -2.30
N ILE A 26 -5.21 -2.75 -1.61
CA ILE A 26 -5.13 -2.80 -0.15
C ILE A 26 -3.95 -1.97 0.36
N GLY A 27 -4.13 -1.37 1.54
CA GLY A 27 -3.12 -0.56 2.23
C GLY A 27 -2.40 -1.31 3.36
N ALA A 28 -1.50 -0.60 4.05
CA ALA A 28 -0.67 -1.14 5.13
C ALA A 28 -1.46 -1.82 6.25
N GLN A 29 -2.65 -1.30 6.60
CA GLN A 29 -3.47 -1.86 7.67
C GLN A 29 -3.85 -3.33 7.43
N ILE A 30 -4.19 -3.68 6.19
CA ILE A 30 -4.56 -5.05 5.81
C ILE A 30 -3.32 -5.96 5.84
N PHE A 31 -2.16 -5.45 5.43
CA PHE A 31 -0.90 -6.20 5.52
C PHE A 31 -0.51 -6.51 6.97
N ALA A 32 -0.81 -5.62 7.92
CA ALA A 32 -0.61 -5.88 9.34
C ALA A 32 -1.54 -7.01 9.85
N ILE A 33 -2.80 -7.04 9.39
CA ILE A 33 -3.74 -8.13 9.70
C ILE A 33 -3.22 -9.46 9.15
N PHE A 34 -2.82 -9.50 7.87
CA PHE A 34 -2.25 -10.71 7.26
C PHE A 34 -1.02 -11.21 8.01
N SER A 35 -0.13 -10.29 8.40
CA SER A 35 1.06 -10.64 9.19
C SER A 35 0.70 -11.29 10.53
N SER A 36 -0.36 -10.81 11.16
CA SER A 36 -0.84 -11.34 12.45
C SER A 36 -1.42 -12.74 12.29
N TRP A 37 -2.11 -13.00 11.17
CA TRP A 37 -2.66 -14.31 10.85
C TRP A 37 -1.58 -15.33 10.52
N ILE A 38 -0.54 -14.94 9.77
CA ILE A 38 0.59 -15.83 9.43
C ILE A 38 1.30 -16.30 10.71
N GLU A 39 1.62 -15.36 11.61
CA GLU A 39 2.30 -15.65 12.89
C GLU A 39 1.35 -16.23 13.97
N LYS A 40 0.04 -16.37 13.68
CA LYS A 40 -1.00 -16.79 14.64
C LYS A 40 -0.93 -16.03 15.97
N LYS A 41 -0.72 -14.73 15.88
CA LYS A 41 -0.43 -13.88 17.04
C LYS A 41 -1.72 -13.42 17.72
N ASP A 42 -1.79 -13.51 19.04
CA ASP A 42 -2.93 -13.01 19.82
C ASP A 42 -3.01 -11.46 19.80
N ALA A 43 -1.85 -10.80 19.75
CA ALA A 43 -1.74 -9.36 19.60
C ALA A 43 -1.42 -8.97 18.15
N TYR A 44 -2.33 -8.24 17.52
CA TYR A 44 -2.20 -7.83 16.12
C TYR A 44 -1.04 -6.85 15.89
N TYR A 45 -0.36 -7.01 14.76
CA TYR A 45 0.50 -5.98 14.20
C TYR A 45 -0.35 -4.76 13.77
N ASN A 46 0.28 -3.60 13.74
CA ASN A 46 -0.22 -2.35 13.17
C ASN A 46 0.64 -1.95 11.96
N GLU A 47 0.25 -0.86 11.30
CA GLU A 47 0.89 -0.37 10.07
C GLU A 47 2.38 -0.04 10.22
N ASN A 48 2.84 0.21 11.46
CA ASN A 48 4.21 0.62 11.76
C ASN A 48 5.13 -0.54 12.14
N ASN A 49 4.61 -1.74 12.38
CA ASN A 49 5.40 -2.88 12.89
C ASN A 49 5.16 -4.20 12.12
N ILE A 50 4.92 -4.08 10.81
CA ILE A 50 4.74 -5.22 9.91
C ILE A 50 6.08 -5.95 9.73
N PRO A 51 6.20 -7.25 10.08
CA PRO A 51 7.45 -7.99 10.02
C PRO A 51 7.82 -8.50 8.62
N TYR A 52 6.92 -8.37 7.65
CA TYR A 52 7.09 -8.91 6.30
C TYR A 52 7.13 -7.81 5.22
N ASN A 53 7.96 -8.06 4.21
CA ASN A 53 7.94 -7.30 2.97
C ASN A 53 7.02 -8.00 1.97
N PHE A 54 5.82 -7.46 1.77
CA PHE A 54 4.84 -8.01 0.83
C PHE A 54 5.15 -7.58 -0.60
N ASN A 55 5.51 -8.54 -1.45
CA ASN A 55 5.73 -8.33 -2.89
C ASN A 55 4.47 -8.67 -3.70
N LEU A 56 4.11 -7.82 -4.65
CA LEU A 56 2.96 -8.07 -5.53
C LEU A 56 3.34 -9.03 -6.67
N LEU A 57 3.01 -10.32 -6.51
CA LEU A 57 3.23 -11.34 -7.54
C LEU A 57 2.30 -11.18 -8.75
N TYR A 58 1.00 -11.00 -8.51
CA TYR A 58 -0.02 -10.95 -9.56
C TYR A 58 -1.16 -9.97 -9.23
N ARG A 59 -1.60 -9.21 -10.23
CA ARG A 59 -2.83 -8.41 -10.20
C ARG A 59 -3.52 -8.47 -11.56
N ALA A 60 -4.76 -8.93 -11.61
CA ALA A 60 -5.52 -9.10 -12.85
C ALA A 60 -5.56 -7.85 -13.75
N SER A 61 -5.63 -6.65 -13.15
CA SER A 61 -5.63 -5.37 -13.90
C SER A 61 -4.26 -4.98 -14.48
N ARG A 62 -3.16 -5.56 -13.99
CA ARG A 62 -1.78 -5.31 -14.47
C ARG A 62 -1.30 -6.44 -15.38
N ASP A 63 -1.56 -7.67 -14.97
CA ASP A 63 -0.92 -8.88 -15.51
C ASP A 63 -1.86 -9.68 -16.43
N GLY A 64 -3.12 -9.26 -16.57
CA GLY A 64 -4.16 -9.92 -17.36
C GLY A 64 -5.06 -10.81 -16.49
N ASN A 65 -6.36 -10.86 -16.80
CA ASN A 65 -7.37 -11.59 -16.02
C ASN A 65 -7.64 -12.99 -16.59
N THR A 66 -6.60 -13.79 -16.79
CA THR A 66 -6.74 -15.18 -17.28
C THR A 66 -6.07 -16.16 -16.33
N PRO A 67 -6.58 -17.40 -16.22
CA PRO A 67 -5.92 -18.44 -15.42
C PRO A 67 -4.47 -18.65 -15.84
N ALA A 68 -4.19 -18.63 -17.16
CA ALA A 68 -2.83 -18.77 -17.68
C ALA A 68 -1.88 -17.66 -17.18
N ALA A 69 -2.35 -16.41 -17.09
CA ALA A 69 -1.54 -15.30 -16.58
C ALA A 69 -1.25 -15.45 -15.07
N PHE A 70 -2.21 -15.96 -14.30
CA PHE A 70 -2.00 -16.27 -12.89
C PHE A 70 -0.95 -17.37 -12.72
N HIS A 71 -1.12 -18.50 -13.40
CA HIS A 71 -0.21 -19.65 -13.30
C HIS A 71 1.22 -19.28 -13.76
N ALA A 72 1.35 -18.48 -14.83
CA ALA A 72 2.65 -17.98 -15.29
C ALA A 72 3.41 -17.11 -14.26
N LYS A 73 2.70 -16.53 -13.28
CA LYS A 73 3.28 -15.68 -12.23
C LYS A 73 3.41 -16.36 -10.87
N CYS A 74 2.59 -17.37 -10.58
CA CYS A 74 2.43 -17.93 -9.24
C CYS A 74 2.85 -19.41 -9.10
N ASP A 75 2.98 -20.17 -10.18
CA ASP A 75 3.20 -21.63 -10.10
C ASP A 75 4.67 -22.05 -9.97
N ASN A 76 5.64 -21.12 -10.05
CA ASN A 76 7.07 -21.40 -9.88
C ASN A 76 7.59 -20.91 -8.53
#